data_AF-A0AAW9ED08-F1
#
_entry.id   AF-A0AAW9ED08-F1
#
_cell.length_a   1.000
_cell.length_b   1.000
_cell.length_c   1.000
_cell.angle_alpha   90.00
_cell.angle_beta   90.00
_cell.angle_gamma   90.00
#
_symmetry.space_group_name_H-M   'P 1'
#
loop_
_entity.id
_entity.type
_entity.pdbx_description
1 polymer ?
#
loop_
_entity_poly.entity_id
_entity_poly.type
_entity_poly.pdbx_seq_one_letter_code
_entity_poly.pdbx_strand_id
1 'polypeptide(L)'
;VKATGADVVEWLECSAGMWNQVDPNSTKPQYLINWDGFRTYNFDTISGVEYKVDLTQPAKYDVDCQVVNKDANRIKNVTYQGKPIDPKA
;
A
#
# COMPACT_ATOMS: atom_id res chain seq x y z
N VAL A 1 12.99 -8.77 14.79
CA VAL A 1 13.33 -8.93 13.36
C VAL A 1 13.89 -7.61 12.85
N LYS A 2 14.81 -7.60 11.88
CA LYS A 2 15.29 -6.37 11.22
C LYS A 2 14.70 -6.32 9.81
N ALA A 3 14.28 -5.14 9.38
CA ALA A 3 13.71 -4.89 8.05
C ALA A 3 14.33 -3.59 7.53
N THR A 4 14.63 -3.55 6.24
CA THR A 4 15.10 -2.35 5.57
C THR A 4 13.96 -1.38 5.32
N GLY A 5 14.27 -0.12 5.01
CA GLY A 5 13.24 0.82 4.55
C GLY A 5 12.47 0.34 3.32
N ALA A 6 13.13 -0.39 2.41
CA ALA A 6 12.48 -1.01 1.26
C ALA A 6 11.48 -2.09 1.71
N ASP A 7 11.86 -2.95 2.66
CA ASP A 7 10.97 -3.99 3.19
C ASP A 7 9.73 -3.39 3.85
N VAL A 8 9.87 -2.27 4.57
CA VAL A 8 8.74 -1.53 5.16
C VAL A 8 7.78 -1.03 4.07
N VAL A 9 8.30 -0.46 2.98
CA VAL A 9 7.47 -0.01 1.85
C VAL A 9 6.76 -1.19 1.20
N GLU A 10 7.44 -2.30 0.93
CA GLU A 10 6.84 -3.49 0.32
C GLU A 10 5.75 -4.12 1.21
N TRP A 11 5.95 -4.13 2.54
CA TRP A 11 4.91 -4.55 3.49
C TRP A 11 3.68 -3.67 3.33
N LEU A 12 3.85 -2.34 3.38
CA LEU A 12 2.73 -1.41 3.24
C LEU A 12 2.05 -1.52 1.87
N GLU A 13 2.79 -1.81 0.80
CA GLU A 13 2.24 -2.08 -0.53
C GLU A 13 1.38 -3.34 -0.55
N CYS A 14 1.76 -4.42 0.16
CA CYS A 14 0.86 -5.56 0.30
C CYS A 14 -0.39 -5.21 1.12
N SER A 15 -0.23 -4.53 2.27
CA SER A 15 -1.37 -4.07 3.07
C SER A 15 -2.33 -3.20 2.24
N ALA A 16 -1.82 -2.40 1.30
CA ALA A 16 -2.62 -1.57 0.41
C ALA A 16 -3.50 -2.34 -0.59
N GLY A 17 -3.39 -3.68 -0.66
CA GLY A 17 -4.33 -4.56 -1.36
C GLY A 17 -5.76 -4.52 -0.82
N MET A 18 -5.94 -4.01 0.42
CA MET A 18 -7.25 -3.71 1.01
C MET A 18 -8.06 -2.71 0.17
N TRP A 19 -7.41 -1.88 -0.64
CA TRP A 19 -8.07 -0.80 -1.36
C TRP A 19 -8.28 -1.10 -2.84
N ASN A 20 -9.47 -0.79 -3.35
CA ASN A 20 -9.72 -0.76 -4.79
C ASN A 20 -9.01 0.44 -5.44
N GLN A 21 -8.70 0.30 -6.73
CA GLN A 21 -8.29 1.44 -7.53
C GLN A 21 -9.48 2.38 -7.76
N VAL A 22 -9.25 3.68 -7.63
CA VAL A 22 -10.23 4.74 -7.89
C VAL A 22 -9.95 5.36 -9.24
N ASP A 23 -10.96 5.42 -10.10
CA ASP A 23 -10.95 6.23 -11.32
C ASP A 23 -11.31 7.69 -10.96
N PRO A 24 -10.37 8.64 -11.07
CA PRO A 24 -10.63 10.04 -10.74
C PRO A 24 -11.57 10.74 -11.74
N ASN A 25 -11.82 10.15 -12.91
CA ASN A 25 -12.68 10.74 -13.95
C ASN A 25 -14.14 10.26 -13.84
N SER A 26 -14.41 9.28 -12.98
CA SER A 26 -15.75 8.74 -12.78
C SER A 26 -16.51 9.53 -11.71
N THR A 27 -17.74 9.92 -12.02
CA THR A 27 -18.68 10.52 -11.07
C THR A 27 -19.55 9.49 -10.35
N LYS A 28 -19.43 8.21 -10.72
CA LYS A 28 -20.20 7.14 -10.08
C LYS A 28 -19.60 6.82 -8.71
N PRO A 29 -20.42 6.35 -7.74
CA PRO A 29 -19.89 5.81 -6.49
C PRO A 29 -18.89 4.69 -6.74
N GLN A 30 -17.77 4.72 -6.03
CA GLN A 30 -16.70 3.72 -6.09
C GLN A 30 -16.43 3.20 -4.68
N TYR A 31 -16.50 1.88 -4.49
CA TYR A 31 -16.21 1.26 -3.21
C TYR A 31 -14.71 1.26 -2.96
N LEU A 32 -14.28 1.80 -1.82
CA LEU A 32 -12.85 1.86 -1.48
C LEU A 32 -12.30 0.52 -1.03
N ILE A 33 -13.08 -0.25 -0.28
CA ILE A 33 -12.63 -1.51 0.30
C ILE A 33 -12.79 -2.64 -0.72
N ASN A 34 -11.72 -3.40 -0.92
CA ASN A 34 -11.70 -4.62 -1.69
C ASN A 34 -12.30 -5.77 -0.86
N TRP A 35 -13.62 -5.94 -0.94
CA TRP A 35 -14.30 -7.08 -0.33
C TRP A 35 -14.17 -8.38 -1.14
N ASP A 36 -13.56 -8.31 -2.33
CA ASP A 36 -13.36 -9.46 -3.23
C ASP A 36 -12.08 -10.21 -2.87
N GLY A 37 -12.17 -10.96 -1.77
CA GLY A 37 -11.13 -11.89 -1.33
C GLY A 37 -10.04 -11.30 -0.44
N PHE A 38 -9.94 -9.98 -0.27
CA PHE A 38 -8.96 -9.41 0.66
C PHE A 38 -9.32 -9.77 2.10
N ARG A 39 -8.41 -10.48 2.77
CA ARG A 39 -8.57 -10.87 4.16
C ARG A 39 -8.12 -9.73 5.05
N THR A 40 -9.03 -9.19 5.87
CA THR A 40 -8.75 -7.98 6.66
C THR A 40 -7.60 -8.11 7.65
N TYR A 41 -7.26 -9.33 8.06
CA TYR A 41 -6.09 -9.61 8.90
C TYR A 41 -4.74 -9.46 8.17
N ASN A 42 -4.73 -9.31 6.84
CA ASN A 42 -3.54 -8.97 6.05
C ASN A 42 -3.33 -7.45 5.92
N PHE A 43 -4.20 -6.63 6.53
CA PHE A 43 -4.01 -5.18 6.55
C PHE A 43 -3.28 -4.76 7.82
N ASP A 44 -2.04 -4.31 7.65
CA ASP A 44 -1.22 -3.78 8.73
C ASP A 44 -1.03 -2.27 8.63
N THR A 45 -0.97 -1.64 9.78
CA THR A 45 -0.42 -0.30 9.95
C THR A 45 0.83 -0.40 10.82
N ILE A 46 1.83 0.45 10.56
CA ILE A 46 3.12 0.42 11.26
C ILE A 46 3.23 1.67 12.12
N SER A 47 3.30 1.48 13.44
CA SER A 47 3.41 2.60 14.38
C SER A 47 4.69 3.41 14.13
N GLY A 48 4.55 4.74 14.10
CA GLY A 48 5.65 5.68 13.86
C GLY A 48 6.06 5.84 12.40
N VAL A 49 5.41 5.11 11.48
CA VAL A 49 5.57 5.30 10.03
C VAL A 49 4.36 6.08 9.51
N GLU A 50 4.61 7.20 8.86
CA GLU A 50 3.58 8.00 8.19
C GLU A 50 3.71 7.84 6.68
N TYR A 51 2.59 7.76 5.97
CA TYR A 51 2.56 7.55 4.52
C TYR A 51 1.23 8.01 3.92
N LYS A 52 1.20 8.11 2.60
CA LYS A 52 -0.02 8.32 1.81
C LYS A 52 -0.26 7.11 0.92
N VAL A 53 -1.53 6.76 0.71
CA VAL A 53 -1.93 5.73 -0.26
C VAL A 53 -2.57 6.42 -1.46
N ASP A 54 -1.94 6.32 -2.63
CA ASP A 54 -2.49 6.80 -3.90
C ASP A 54 -3.37 5.73 -4.55
N LEU A 55 -4.68 5.85 -4.36
CA LEU A 55 -5.66 4.91 -4.90
C LEU A 55 -5.90 5.07 -6.40
N THR A 56 -5.35 6.10 -7.05
CA THR A 56 -5.47 6.23 -8.52
C THR A 56 -4.58 5.23 -9.26
N GLN A 57 -3.55 4.70 -8.58
CA GLN A 57 -2.62 3.72 -9.13
C GLN A 57 -3.14 2.28 -8.97
N PRO A 58 -2.79 1.36 -9.89
CA PRO A 58 -3.07 -0.05 -9.72
C PRO A 58 -2.37 -0.62 -8.47
N ALA A 59 -2.86 -1.73 -7.94
CA ALA A 59 -2.22 -2.44 -6.83
C ALA A 59 -0.95 -3.14 -7.34
N LYS A 60 0.12 -3.13 -6.54
CA LYS A 60 1.34 -3.90 -6.82
C LYS A 60 1.15 -5.39 -6.54
N TYR A 61 0.44 -5.68 -5.44
CA TYR A 61 0.20 -7.01 -4.93
C TYR A 61 -1.27 -7.41 -5.06
N ASP A 62 -1.54 -8.72 -5.19
CA ASP A 62 -2.88 -9.29 -5.02
C ASP A 62 -3.23 -9.54 -3.54
N VAL A 63 -4.37 -10.19 -3.30
CA VAL A 63 -4.89 -10.48 -1.95
C VAL A 63 -4.04 -11.47 -1.14
N ASP A 64 -3.13 -12.19 -1.80
CA ASP A 64 -2.22 -13.18 -1.23
C ASP A 64 -0.76 -12.67 -1.21
N CYS A 65 -0.56 -11.34 -1.31
CA CYS A 65 0.74 -10.69 -1.39
C CYS A 65 1.63 -11.18 -2.55
N GLN A 66 1.05 -11.61 -3.68
CA GLN A 66 1.83 -11.92 -4.88
C GLN A 66 1.95 -10.70 -5.79
N VAL A 67 3.15 -10.46 -6.32
CA VAL A 67 3.39 -9.32 -7.20
C VAL A 67 2.68 -9.52 -8.54
N VAL A 68 1.68 -8.69 -8.82
CA VAL A 68 0.90 -8.69 -10.07
C VAL A 68 1.22 -7.48 -10.95
N ASN A 69 1.75 -6.40 -10.37
CA ASN A 69 2.19 -5.22 -11.12
C ASN A 69 3.49 -4.64 -10.55
N LYS A 70 4.62 -4.99 -11.15
CA LYS A 70 5.96 -4.62 -10.64
C LYS A 70 6.24 -3.11 -10.65
N ASP A 71 5.60 -2.39 -11.55
CA ASP A 71 5.81 -0.95 -11.74
C ASP A 71 4.81 -0.11 -10.93
N ALA A 72 3.80 -0.74 -10.32
CA ALA A 72 2.86 -0.07 -9.45
C ALA A 72 3.49 0.29 -8.10
N ASN A 73 3.09 1.45 -7.58
CA ASN A 73 3.48 1.90 -6.26
C ASN A 73 2.43 2.87 -5.73
N ARG A 74 1.65 2.44 -4.73
CA ARG A 74 0.59 3.24 -4.10
C ARG A 74 1.09 3.97 -2.86
N ILE A 75 2.12 3.45 -2.20
CA ILE A 75 2.63 3.99 -0.95
C ILE A 75 3.60 5.14 -1.26
N LYS A 76 3.20 6.37 -0.89
CA LYS A 76 3.95 7.61 -1.16
C LYS A 76 4.34 8.31 0.12
N ASN A 77 5.42 9.11 0.02
CA ASN A 77 5.87 10.03 1.07
C ASN A 77 6.06 9.35 2.44
N VAL A 78 6.70 8.17 2.44
CA VAL A 78 6.92 7.39 3.67
C VAL A 78 7.95 8.09 4.55
N THR A 79 7.58 8.36 5.79
CA THR A 79 8.46 8.92 6.81
C THR A 79 8.50 8.05 8.06
N TYR A 80 9.63 8.07 8.75
CA TYR A 80 9.83 7.48 10.07
C TYR A 80 10.50 8.51 10.96
N GLN A 81 9.93 8.78 12.14
CA GLN A 81 10.41 9.83 13.06
C GLN A 81 10.54 11.22 12.38
N GLY A 82 9.59 11.55 11.51
CA GLY A 82 9.57 12.82 10.79
C GLY A 82 10.61 12.96 9.67
N LYS A 83 11.36 11.90 9.35
CA LYS A 83 12.34 11.89 8.25
C LYS A 83 11.92 10.92 7.16
N PRO A 84 12.18 11.21 5.87
CA PRO A 84 11.98 10.24 4.80
C PRO A 84 12.70 8.93 5.11
N ILE A 85 12.03 7.79 4.88
CA ILE A 85 12.65 6.49 5.08
C ILE A 85 13.76 6.27 4.05
N ASP A 86 14.92 5.79 4.49
CA ASP A 86 15.99 5.37 3.58
C ASP A 86 15.73 3.90 3.20
N PRO A 87 15.56 3.57 1.91
CA PRO A 87 15.32 2.20 1.47
C PRO A 87 16.39 1.19 1.89
N LYS A 88 17.62 1.64 2.17
CA LYS A 88 18.78 0.77 2.48
C LYS A 88 19.14 0.73 3.97
N ALA A 89 18.53 1.56 4.79
CA ALA A 89 18.78 1.62 6.24
C ALA A 89 18.17 0.44 6.97
#